data_AF-A0A9W5PXJ8-F1
#
_entry.id   AF-A0A9W5PXJ8-F1
#
_cell.length_a   1.000
_cell.length_b   1.000
_cell.length_c   1.000
_cell.angle_alpha   90.00
_cell.angle_beta   90.00
_cell.angle_gamma   90.00
#
_symmetry.space_group_name_H-M   'P 1'
#
loop_
_entity.id
_entity.type
_entity.pdbx_description
1 polymer ?
#
loop_
_entity_poly.entity_id
_entity_poly.type
_entity_poly.pdbx_seq_one_letter_code
_entity_poly.pdbx_strand_id
1 'polypeptide(L)'
;MHREHEEDKLSILDISATLDTGTKVNVEIQLNNNHDMIKRSLYYWGRLYTYQLQKGMPYSSLHKTITINLLNFVMFPEYEAFHTTGILWNQQQQKVLSSDIEIHIVDIPKLMQ
;
A
#
# COMPACT_ATOMS: atom_id res chain seq x y z
N MET A 1 9.33 11.98 2.15
CA MET A 1 8.77 12.53 0.90
C MET A 1 8.51 14.02 1.09
N HIS A 2 8.82 14.85 0.10
CA HIS A 2 8.47 16.28 0.13
C HIS A 2 7.13 16.53 -0.56
N ARG A 3 6.48 17.64 -0.25
CA ARG A 3 5.34 18.13 -1.03
C ARG A 3 5.89 18.60 -2.38
N GLU A 4 5.28 18.20 -3.48
CA GLU A 4 5.65 18.75 -4.81
C GLU A 4 4.87 20.04 -5.08
N HIS A 5 3.66 20.15 -4.54
CA HIS A 5 2.81 21.34 -4.57
C HIS A 5 2.36 21.74 -3.15
N GLU A 6 2.15 23.03 -2.91
CA GLU A 6 1.76 23.55 -1.58
C GLU A 6 0.49 22.90 -1.02
N GLU A 7 -0.42 22.49 -1.91
CA GLU A 7 -1.71 21.86 -1.61
C GLU A 7 -1.62 20.34 -1.38
N ASP A 8 -0.47 19.70 -1.61
CA ASP A 8 -0.33 18.26 -1.47
C ASP A 8 -0.51 17.83 -0.01
N LYS A 9 -1.33 16.80 0.20
CA LYS A 9 -1.44 16.16 1.52
C LYS A 9 -0.08 15.59 1.92
N LEU A 10 0.40 15.99 3.09
CA LEU A 10 1.60 15.38 3.68
C LEU A 10 1.38 13.87 3.84
N SER A 11 2.26 13.10 3.20
CA SER A 11 2.37 11.66 3.40
C SER A 11 3.68 11.43 4.14
N ILE A 12 3.57 11.11 5.42
CA ILE A 12 4.70 10.69 6.22
C ILE A 12 4.69 9.17 6.13
N LEU A 13 5.73 8.61 5.52
CA LEU A 13 5.93 7.17 5.51
C LEU A 13 6.58 6.78 6.83
N ASP A 14 6.06 5.77 7.50
CA ASP A 14 6.70 5.30 8.75
C ASP A 14 8.00 4.55 8.42
N ILE A 15 7.96 3.61 7.47
CA ILE A 15 9.14 2.86 7.02
C ILE A 15 9.06 2.61 5.51
N SER A 16 10.12 2.99 4.77
CA SER A 16 10.24 2.68 3.34
C SER A 16 11.51 1.87 3.06
N ALA A 17 11.37 0.83 2.23
CA ALA A 17 12.47 -0.04 1.80
C ALA A 17 12.41 -0.28 0.29
N THR A 18 13.56 -0.64 -0.28
CA THR A 18 13.66 -1.15 -1.66
C THR A 18 14.29 -2.52 -1.59
N LEU A 19 13.64 -3.54 -2.14
CA LEU A 19 14.18 -4.89 -2.24
C LEU A 19 15.26 -4.95 -3.33
N ASP A 20 16.06 -6.02 -3.34
CA ASP A 20 17.06 -6.29 -4.38
C ASP A 20 16.44 -6.42 -5.79
N THR A 21 15.17 -6.82 -5.86
CA THR A 21 14.35 -6.82 -7.08
C THR A 21 13.93 -5.43 -7.57
N GLY A 22 14.24 -4.37 -6.82
CA GLY A 22 13.78 -3.00 -7.08
C GLY A 22 12.37 -2.68 -6.56
N THR A 23 11.62 -3.69 -6.11
CA THR A 23 10.29 -3.54 -5.50
C THR A 23 10.34 -2.53 -4.35
N LYS A 24 9.42 -1.56 -4.37
CA LYS A 24 9.25 -0.59 -3.29
C LYS A 24 8.35 -1.16 -2.22
N VAL A 25 8.75 -1.07 -0.96
CA VAL A 25 7.95 -1.52 0.18
C VAL A 25 7.74 -0.34 1.11
N ASN A 26 6.51 -0.18 1.56
CA ASN A 26 6.12 0.77 2.58
C ASN A 26 5.45 0.03 3.72
N VAL A 27 5.82 0.35 4.96
CA VAL A 27 5.15 -0.16 6.15
C VAL A 27 4.61 1.02 6.93
N GLU A 28 3.35 0.88 7.34
CA GLU A 28 2.52 1.90 7.96
C GLU A 28 1.91 1.30 9.23
N ILE A 29 2.01 1.99 10.37
CA ILE A 29 1.46 1.52 11.66
C ILE A 29 0.31 2.42 12.11
N GLN A 30 -0.80 1.81 12.49
CA GLN A 30 -2.01 2.55 12.85
C GLN A 30 -2.65 2.09 14.14
N LEU A 31 -2.77 3.03 15.07
CA LEU A 31 -3.37 2.80 16.37
C LEU A 31 -4.89 3.04 16.39
N ASN A 32 -5.37 3.96 15.55
CA ASN A 32 -6.77 4.40 15.54
C ASN A 32 -7.43 4.16 14.17
N ASN A 33 -8.73 3.81 14.21
CA ASN A 33 -9.52 3.63 13.00
C ASN A 33 -10.22 4.94 12.59
N ASN A 34 -9.68 5.61 11.58
CA ASN A 34 -10.26 6.81 10.99
C ASN A 34 -11.23 6.52 9.84
N HIS A 35 -11.52 5.24 9.56
CA HIS A 35 -12.44 4.76 8.51
C HIS A 35 -12.06 5.18 7.07
N ASP A 36 -10.84 5.65 6.84
CA ASP A 36 -10.30 6.05 5.54
C ASP A 36 -9.09 5.19 5.11
N MET A 37 -8.84 4.08 5.81
CA MET A 37 -7.60 3.30 5.70
C MET A 37 -7.29 2.88 4.26
N ILE A 38 -8.23 2.24 3.56
CA ILE A 38 -8.04 1.82 2.16
C ILE A 38 -7.66 2.99 1.25
N LYS A 39 -8.37 4.11 1.39
CA LYS A 39 -8.11 5.31 0.57
C LYS A 39 -6.71 5.87 0.86
N ARG A 40 -6.31 5.86 2.14
CA ARG A 40 -5.00 6.33 2.57
C ARG A 40 -3.87 5.42 2.09
N SER A 41 -4.02 4.10 2.23
CA SER A 41 -3.06 3.12 1.72
C SER A 41 -2.90 3.22 0.20
N LEU A 42 -4.01 3.41 -0.53
CA LEU A 42 -3.98 3.62 -1.97
C LEU A 42 -3.29 4.93 -2.36
N TYR A 43 -3.53 6.02 -1.61
CA TYR A 43 -2.86 7.30 -1.84
C TYR A 43 -1.34 7.20 -1.63
N TYR A 44 -0.89 6.57 -0.55
CA TYR A 44 0.54 6.39 -0.27
C TYR A 44 1.20 5.44 -1.27
N TRP A 45 0.52 4.34 -1.64
CA TRP A 45 0.96 3.45 -2.70
C TRP A 45 1.16 4.22 -4.03
N GLY A 46 0.15 5.01 -4.42
CA GLY A 46 0.19 5.77 -5.68
C GLY A 46 1.34 6.77 -5.71
N ARG A 47 1.54 7.51 -4.60
CA ARG A 47 2.69 8.42 -4.48
C ARG A 47 4.02 7.69 -4.62
N LEU A 48 4.19 6.55 -3.94
CA LEU A 48 5.43 5.76 -4.06
C LEU A 48 5.65 5.26 -5.48
N TYR A 49 4.59 4.85 -6.16
CA TYR A 49 4.66 4.39 -7.53
C TYR A 49 5.05 5.52 -8.49
N THR A 50 4.46 6.71 -8.36
CA THR A 50 4.79 7.87 -9.21
C THR A 50 6.20 8.39 -8.95
N TYR A 51 6.69 8.37 -7.70
CA TYR A 51 8.03 8.84 -7.35
C TYR A 51 9.18 8.02 -7.95
N GLN A 52 8.90 6.83 -8.49
CA GLN A 52 9.95 6.02 -9.12
C GLN A 52 10.43 6.59 -10.45
N LEU A 53 9.58 7.36 -11.14
CA LEU A 53 9.89 7.87 -12.47
C LEU A 53 10.21 9.36 -12.43
N GLN A 54 11.20 9.73 -13.23
CA GLN A 54 11.52 11.11 -13.56
C GLN A 54 11.26 11.38 -15.04
N LYS A 55 11.20 12.66 -15.41
CA LYS A 55 10.97 13.09 -16.80
C LYS A 55 11.98 12.42 -17.74
N GLY A 56 11.47 11.76 -18.79
CA GLY A 56 12.27 11.07 -19.80
C GLY A 56 12.49 9.58 -19.56
N MET A 57 12.11 9.04 -18.39
CA MET A 57 12.15 7.60 -18.13
C MET A 57 10.96 6.86 -18.77
N PRO A 58 11.14 5.64 -19.30
CA PRO A 58 10.03 4.85 -19.83
C PRO A 58 9.21 4.22 -18.68
N TYR A 59 7.90 4.09 -18.87
CA TYR A 59 7.00 3.47 -17.89
C TYR A 59 7.36 2.02 -17.55
N SER A 60 8.05 1.30 -18.44
CA SER A 60 8.57 -0.05 -18.17
C SER A 60 9.62 -0.09 -17.06
N SER A 61 10.12 1.05 -16.58
CA SER A 61 11.04 1.14 -15.44
C SER A 61 10.31 1.18 -14.09
N LEU A 62 8.97 1.21 -14.07
CA LEU A 62 8.20 1.09 -12.84
C LEU A 62 8.39 -0.29 -12.24
N HIS A 63 8.64 -0.32 -10.94
CA HIS A 63 8.71 -1.54 -10.15
C HIS A 63 7.45 -1.66 -9.31
N LYS A 64 7.04 -2.90 -9.05
CA LYS A 64 6.02 -3.24 -8.06
C LYS A 64 6.20 -2.42 -6.78
N THR A 65 5.09 -1.93 -6.24
CA THR A 65 5.03 -1.27 -4.94
C THR A 65 4.10 -2.05 -4.01
N ILE A 66 4.60 -2.35 -2.81
CA ILE A 66 3.90 -3.04 -1.73
C ILE A 66 3.67 -2.04 -0.60
N THR A 67 2.43 -1.94 -0.11
CA THR A 67 2.11 -1.20 1.12
C THR A 67 1.59 -2.17 2.17
N ILE A 68 2.22 -2.20 3.34
CA ILE A 68 1.85 -3.04 4.49
C ILE A 68 1.28 -2.14 5.58
N ASN A 69 0.02 -2.33 5.93
CA ASN A 69 -0.67 -1.60 6.99
C ASN A 69 -0.83 -2.50 8.20
N LEU A 70 -0.11 -2.18 9.28
CA LEU A 70 -0.18 -2.86 10.57
C LEU A 70 -1.19 -2.12 11.45
N LEU A 71 -2.32 -2.77 11.75
CA LEU A 71 -3.45 -2.15 12.42
C LEU A 71 -3.62 -2.68 13.84
N ASN A 72 -3.77 -1.79 14.81
CA ASN A 72 -4.12 -2.13 16.20
C ASN A 72 -5.64 -2.30 16.41
N PHE A 73 -6.39 -2.49 15.34
CA PHE A 73 -7.84 -2.70 15.34
C PHE A 73 -8.19 -3.70 14.24
N VAL A 74 -9.39 -4.27 14.31
CA VAL A 74 -9.88 -5.21 13.29
C VAL A 74 -10.50 -4.44 12.14
N MET A 75 -9.95 -4.59 10.93
CA MET A 75 -10.46 -3.91 9.74
C MET A 75 -11.65 -4.63 9.12
N PHE A 76 -11.61 -5.96 9.09
CA PHE A 76 -12.66 -6.82 8.53
C PHE A 76 -13.15 -7.80 9.60
N PRO A 77 -14.16 -7.44 10.40
CA PRO A 77 -14.70 -8.31 11.45
C PRO A 77 -15.22 -9.65 10.94
N GLU A 78 -15.64 -9.69 9.68
CA GLU A 78 -16.16 -10.88 9.00
C GLU A 78 -15.06 -11.84 8.49
N TYR A 79 -13.79 -11.43 8.52
CA TYR A 79 -12.68 -12.28 8.10
C TYR A 79 -12.03 -12.93 9.31
N GLU A 80 -11.98 -14.27 9.32
CA GLU A 80 -11.22 -15.05 10.32
C GLU A 80 -9.71 -14.77 10.24
N ALA A 81 -9.19 -14.57 9.02
CA ALA A 81 -7.77 -14.32 8.81
C ALA A 81 -7.34 -12.94 9.37
N PHE A 82 -6.15 -12.89 9.98
CA PHE A 82 -5.52 -11.65 10.44
C PHE A 82 -4.88 -10.84 9.31
N HIS A 83 -4.62 -11.48 8.16
CA HIS A 83 -3.91 -10.86 7.04
C HIS A 83 -4.75 -10.92 5.77
N THR A 84 -4.97 -9.76 5.16
CA THR A 84 -5.60 -9.60 3.85
C THR A 84 -4.60 -9.01 2.85
N THR A 85 -4.58 -9.54 1.63
CA THR A 85 -3.79 -9.00 0.51
C THR A 85 -4.71 -8.56 -0.61
N GLY A 86 -4.60 -7.29 -1.02
CA GLY A 86 -5.26 -6.73 -2.18
C GLY A 86 -4.30 -6.55 -3.35
N ILE A 87 -4.75 -6.87 -4.56
CA ILE A 87 -4.04 -6.71 -5.83
C ILE A 87 -5.01 -6.19 -6.91
N LEU A 88 -4.50 -5.83 -8.10
CA LEU A 88 -5.37 -5.45 -9.21
C LEU A 88 -5.98 -6.70 -9.87
N TRP A 89 -7.30 -6.82 -9.78
CA TRP A 89 -8.05 -8.01 -10.21
C TRP A 89 -8.97 -7.72 -11.39
N ASN A 90 -9.00 -8.63 -12.37
CA ASN A 90 -10.00 -8.63 -13.44
C ASN A 90 -11.24 -9.41 -13.00
N GLN A 91 -12.35 -8.71 -12.79
CA GLN A 91 -13.60 -9.30 -12.32
C GLN A 91 -14.28 -10.22 -13.34
N GLN A 92 -14.17 -9.95 -14.64
CA GLN A 92 -14.83 -10.79 -15.65
C GLN A 92 -14.11 -12.13 -15.83
N GLN A 93 -12.79 -12.09 -15.89
CA GLN A 93 -11.96 -13.27 -16.15
C GLN A 93 -11.53 -13.99 -14.88
N GLN A 94 -11.80 -13.41 -13.70
CA GLN A 94 -11.37 -13.94 -12.39
C GLN A 94 -9.86 -14.25 -12.38
N LYS A 95 -9.07 -13.28 -12.85
CA LYS A 95 -7.61 -13.38 -12.95
C LYS A 95 -6.95 -12.11 -12.47
N VAL A 96 -5.70 -12.23 -12.01
CA VAL A 96 -4.85 -11.08 -11.69
C VAL A 96 -4.63 -10.27 -12.98
N LEU A 97 -4.96 -8.97 -12.91
CA LEU A 97 -4.70 -8.03 -14.00
C LEU A 97 -3.29 -7.44 -13.90
N SER A 98 -2.86 -7.12 -12.67
CA SER A 98 -1.49 -6.70 -12.38
C SER A 98 -1.15 -6.98 -10.91
N SER A 99 0.11 -7.33 -10.66
CA SER A 99 0.69 -7.46 -9.33
C SER A 99 1.54 -6.25 -8.92
N ASP A 100 1.57 -5.16 -9.71
CA ASP A 100 2.37 -3.97 -9.39
C ASP A 100 1.80 -3.17 -8.21
N ILE A 101 0.49 -3.27 -8.01
CA ILE A 101 -0.18 -2.84 -6.78
C ILE A 101 -0.38 -4.03 -5.85
N GLU A 102 0.15 -3.90 -4.64
CA GLU A 102 -0.06 -4.88 -3.58
C GLU A 102 -0.25 -4.14 -2.25
N ILE A 103 -1.37 -4.40 -1.59
CA ILE A 103 -1.71 -3.79 -0.30
C ILE A 103 -1.96 -4.90 0.69
N HIS A 104 -1.18 -4.92 1.77
CA HIS A 104 -1.37 -5.81 2.90
C HIS A 104 -2.06 -5.06 4.03
N ILE A 105 -3.03 -5.71 4.65
CA ILE A 105 -3.69 -5.28 5.87
C ILE A 105 -3.47 -6.39 6.90
N VAL A 106 -2.85 -6.04 8.01
CA VAL A 106 -2.52 -6.96 9.10
C VAL A 106 -3.23 -6.47 10.36
N ASP A 107 -4.30 -7.17 10.73
CA ASP A 107 -5.06 -6.94 11.96
C ASP A 107 -4.29 -7.55 13.15
N ILE A 108 -3.44 -6.77 13.82
CA ILE A 108 -2.63 -7.24 14.96
C ILE A 108 -3.47 -7.86 16.07
N PRO A 109 -4.67 -7.34 16.44
CA PRO A 109 -5.49 -7.96 17.48
C PRO A 109 -5.92 -9.41 17.20
N LYS A 110 -5.92 -9.86 15.94
CA LYS A 110 -6.24 -11.25 15.57
C LYS A 110 -5.05 -12.20 15.70
N LEU A 111 -3.82 -11.69 15.78
CA LEU A 111 -2.61 -12.51 16.02
C LEU A 111 -2.44 -12.94 17.49
N MET A 112 -3.13 -12.24 18.40
CA MET A 112 -3.05 -12.46 19.85
C MET A 112 -4.18 -13.33 20.40
N GLN A 113 -5.05 -13.85 19.53
CA GLN A 113 -6.17 -14.73 19.85
C GLN A 113 -5.78 -16.19 19.63
#